data_AF-A0A816Z871-F1
#
_entry.id   AF-A0A816Z871-F1
#
_cell.length_a   1.000
_cell.length_b   1.000
_cell.length_c   1.000
_cell.angle_alpha   90.00
_cell.angle_beta   90.00
_cell.angle_gamma   90.00
#
_symmetry.space_group_name_H-M   'P 1'
#
loop_
_entity.id
_entity.type
_entity.pdbx_description
1 polymer ?
#
loop_
_entity_poly.entity_id
_entity_poly.type
_entity_poly.pdbx_seq_one_letter_code
_entity_poly.pdbx_strand_id
1 'polypeptide(L)'
;MEKHEFLELFEAATKAAKSASRGDVKSSCPAVSRCVEAIKRLREAPESLACELVVDRKYTQIGKSHGLFTEHKNPRIQSEGKILYSLWLRYLYATGRKQSSRPRDRTVVKNKKKLVEEKMVSTTTGDSNRDKVREILNKSLSKVAVEMKEGVVSCDSWSVAASVESAMFERLGSFEGTQKAKYRSILFNMGDSSNPDLRRKVMFGEISGERLVTMEKEEMASHKIQLQVQNIKEKARAREENRVKSMMMFQSDTMIMT
;
A
#
# COMPACT_ATOMS: atom_id res chain seq x y z
N MET A 1 -3.60 29.32 -5.91
CA MET A 1 -2.46 28.72 -6.62
C MET A 1 -3.02 28.01 -7.84
N GLU A 2 -2.57 28.40 -9.02
CA GLU A 2 -3.00 27.80 -10.29
C GLU A 2 -2.06 26.65 -10.72
N LYS A 3 -2.50 25.83 -11.69
CA LYS A 3 -1.73 24.68 -12.19
C LYS A 3 -0.32 25.04 -12.68
N HIS A 4 -0.20 26.11 -13.45
CA HIS A 4 1.09 26.59 -13.95
C HIS A 4 2.02 27.01 -12.79
N GLU A 5 1.47 27.76 -11.84
CA GLU A 5 2.17 28.25 -10.66
C GLU A 5 2.69 27.09 -9.78
N PHE A 6 1.90 26.03 -9.62
CA PHE A 6 2.34 24.82 -8.91
C PHE A 6 3.55 24.17 -9.60
N LEU A 7 3.51 24.04 -10.93
CA LEU A 7 4.58 23.41 -11.71
C LEU A 7 5.86 24.25 -11.69
N GLU A 8 5.75 25.57 -11.81
CA GLU A 8 6.88 26.50 -11.68
C GLU A 8 7.49 26.44 -10.28
N LEU A 9 6.65 26.44 -9.24
CA LEU A 9 7.09 26.35 -7.85
C LEU A 9 7.83 25.03 -7.59
N PHE A 10 7.32 23.94 -8.16
CA PHE A 10 7.96 22.64 -8.10
C PHE A 10 9.30 22.60 -8.84
N GLU A 11 9.38 23.19 -10.04
CA GLU A 11 10.65 23.32 -10.76
C GLU A 11 11.66 24.15 -9.97
N ALA A 12 11.23 25.30 -9.42
CA ALA A 12 12.04 26.16 -8.58
C ALA A 12 12.57 25.41 -7.34
N ALA A 13 11.73 24.61 -6.68
CA ALA A 13 12.12 23.76 -5.55
C ALA A 13 13.21 22.75 -5.96
N THR A 14 13.02 22.03 -7.08
CA THR A 14 14.01 21.04 -7.55
C THR A 14 15.35 21.68 -7.96
N LYS A 15 15.31 22.86 -8.59
CA LYS A 15 16.51 23.62 -8.97
C LYS A 15 17.25 24.10 -7.73
N ALA A 16 16.53 24.66 -6.75
CA ALA A 16 17.10 25.09 -5.48
C ALA A 16 17.71 23.93 -4.68
N ALA A 17 17.05 22.76 -4.64
CA ALA A 17 17.59 21.55 -4.01
C ALA A 17 18.90 21.09 -4.68
N LYS A 18 18.96 21.06 -6.01
CA LYS A 18 20.18 20.70 -6.75
C LYS A 18 21.31 21.70 -6.50
N SER A 19 21.02 23.00 -6.45
CA SER A 19 21.99 24.03 -6.10
C SER A 19 22.49 23.89 -4.65
N ALA A 20 21.59 23.56 -3.71
CA ALA A 20 21.94 23.31 -2.31
C ALA A 20 22.80 22.06 -2.13
N SER A 21 22.66 21.06 -3.01
CA SER A 21 23.48 19.84 -3.00
C SER A 21 24.94 20.06 -3.43
N ARG A 22 25.22 21.16 -4.15
CA ARG A 22 26.57 21.53 -4.62
C ARG A 22 27.35 22.41 -3.62
N GLY A 23 26.67 22.96 -2.61
CA GLY A 23 27.29 23.84 -1.59
C GLY A 23 27.72 23.07 -0.33
N ASP A 24 28.60 23.68 0.47
CA ASP A 24 29.05 23.13 1.74
C ASP A 24 27.91 22.91 2.73
N VAL A 25 27.90 21.73 3.37
CA VAL A 25 26.85 21.22 4.27
C VAL A 25 26.56 22.14 5.47
N LYS A 26 27.55 22.96 5.86
CA LYS A 26 27.49 23.84 7.05
C LYS A 26 26.96 25.25 6.77
N SER A 27 26.83 25.69 5.52
CA SER A 27 26.42 27.07 5.25
C SER A 27 24.90 27.23 5.19
N SER A 28 24.39 28.32 5.78
CA SER A 28 23.05 28.85 5.50
C SER A 28 23.02 29.39 4.06
N CYS A 29 23.11 28.48 3.08
CA CYS A 29 23.11 28.83 1.68
C CYS A 29 21.73 29.39 1.32
N PRO A 30 21.63 30.54 0.64
CA PRO A 30 20.34 31.07 0.18
C PRO A 30 19.53 30.09 -0.69
N ALA A 31 20.18 29.08 -1.30
CA ALA A 31 19.51 28.00 -2.00
C ALA A 31 18.72 27.07 -1.06
N VAL A 32 19.19 26.84 0.16
CA VAL A 32 18.51 26.02 1.16
C VAL A 32 17.22 26.68 1.62
N SER A 33 17.28 27.98 1.97
CA SER A 33 16.09 28.74 2.38
C SER A 33 15.07 28.83 1.26
N ARG A 34 15.50 29.08 0.01
CA ARG A 34 14.61 29.09 -1.17
C ARG A 34 13.95 27.74 -1.42
N CYS A 35 14.69 26.64 -1.25
CA CYS A 35 14.16 25.29 -1.41
C CYS A 35 13.09 24.98 -0.34
N VAL A 36 13.41 25.23 0.93
CA VAL A 36 12.49 25.01 2.06
C VAL A 36 11.22 25.82 1.90
N GLU A 37 11.33 27.09 1.53
CA GLU A 37 10.19 27.97 1.31
C GLU A 37 9.30 27.49 0.15
N ALA A 38 9.91 27.04 -0.95
CA ALA A 38 9.16 26.47 -2.08
C ALA A 38 8.43 25.18 -1.69
N ILE A 39 9.06 24.30 -0.90
CA ILE A 39 8.43 23.08 -0.35
C ILE A 39 7.23 23.41 0.53
N LYS A 40 7.33 24.45 1.37
CA LYS A 40 6.21 24.90 2.21
C LYS A 40 5.04 25.42 1.39
N ARG A 41 5.30 26.25 0.38
CA ARG A 41 4.24 26.72 -0.54
C ARG A 41 3.60 25.57 -1.32
N LEU A 42 4.35 24.54 -1.72
CA LEU A 42 3.78 23.34 -2.36
C LEU A 42 2.83 22.58 -1.42
N ARG A 43 3.08 22.64 -0.11
CA ARG A 43 2.21 22.03 0.91
C ARG A 43 0.92 22.82 1.14
N GLU A 44 0.97 24.13 0.96
CA GLU A 44 -0.19 25.04 1.08
C GLU A 44 -1.07 25.09 -0.17
N ALA A 45 -0.65 24.41 -1.26
CA ALA A 45 -1.45 24.30 -2.47
C ALA A 45 -2.81 23.64 -2.20
N PRO A 46 -3.88 24.03 -2.92
CA PRO A 46 -5.19 23.39 -2.79
C PRO A 46 -5.10 21.86 -2.96
N GLU A 47 -5.72 21.11 -2.05
CA GLU A 47 -5.64 19.63 -2.02
C GLU A 47 -6.13 18.99 -3.32
N SER A 48 -7.20 19.53 -3.93
CA SER A 48 -7.74 19.07 -5.21
C SER A 48 -6.73 19.22 -6.35
N LEU A 49 -6.06 20.37 -6.43
CA LEU A 49 -5.04 20.66 -7.44
C LEU A 49 -3.78 19.81 -7.22
N ALA A 50 -3.30 19.71 -5.98
CA ALA A 50 -2.13 18.89 -5.64
C ALA A 50 -2.40 17.41 -5.94
N CYS A 51 -3.59 16.91 -5.62
CA CYS A 51 -3.99 15.54 -5.95
C CYS A 51 -4.04 15.30 -7.46
N GLU A 52 -4.65 16.20 -8.25
CA GLU A 52 -4.67 16.11 -9.72
C GLU A 52 -3.26 15.97 -10.28
N LEU A 53 -2.35 16.86 -9.89
CA LEU A 53 -1.01 16.95 -10.49
C LEU A 53 -0.06 15.85 -10.02
N VAL A 54 -0.15 15.43 -8.75
CA VAL A 54 0.69 14.36 -8.19
C VAL A 54 0.32 12.99 -8.77
N VAL A 55 -0.95 12.76 -9.09
CA VAL A 55 -1.46 11.47 -9.59
C VAL A 55 -1.39 11.39 -11.14
N ASP A 56 -1.39 12.52 -11.83
CA ASP A 56 -1.38 12.56 -13.30
C ASP A 56 -0.04 12.08 -13.91
N ARG A 57 -0.13 11.12 -14.83
CA ARG A 57 1.01 10.55 -15.57
C ARG A 57 1.74 11.57 -16.43
N LYS A 58 1.12 12.70 -16.78
CA LYS A 58 1.79 13.79 -17.51
C LYS A 58 2.91 14.41 -16.68
N TYR A 59 2.83 14.36 -15.35
CA TYR A 59 3.77 15.00 -14.44
C TYR A 59 4.60 13.99 -13.65
N THR A 60 5.08 12.92 -14.30
CA THR A 60 5.90 11.89 -13.62
C THR A 60 7.13 12.42 -12.88
N GLN A 61 7.63 13.60 -13.26
CA GLN A 61 8.72 14.29 -12.58
C GLN A 61 8.40 14.60 -11.11
N ILE A 62 7.14 14.87 -10.75
CA ILE A 62 6.71 15.15 -9.38
C ILE A 62 6.89 13.91 -8.49
N GLY A 63 6.47 12.75 -8.99
CA GLY A 63 6.71 11.47 -8.32
C GLY A 63 8.17 11.06 -8.32
N LYS A 64 8.92 11.29 -9.39
CA LYS A 64 10.34 10.87 -9.53
C LYS A 64 11.32 11.72 -8.74
N SER A 65 10.98 12.98 -8.45
CA SER A 65 11.88 13.92 -7.79
C SER A 65 11.88 13.83 -6.27
N HIS A 66 11.04 12.99 -5.66
CA HIS A 66 10.90 12.95 -4.19
C HIS A 66 12.24 12.74 -3.48
N GLY A 67 13.12 11.88 -4.04
CA GLY A 67 14.47 11.62 -3.55
C GLY A 67 15.34 12.87 -3.44
N LEU A 68 15.14 13.87 -4.32
CA LEU A 68 15.87 15.15 -4.26
C LEU A 68 15.61 15.91 -2.95
N PHE A 69 14.44 15.69 -2.35
CA PHE A 69 14.06 16.32 -1.10
C PHE A 69 14.26 15.36 0.08
N THR A 70 13.78 14.11 -0.01
CA THR A 70 13.76 13.16 1.10
C THR A 70 15.14 12.59 1.48
N GLU A 71 16.09 12.58 0.55
CA GLU A 71 17.46 12.07 0.75
C GLU A 71 18.51 13.18 0.74
N HIS A 72 18.07 14.44 0.83
CA HIS A 72 18.97 15.58 0.76
C HIS A 72 19.96 15.62 1.95
N LYS A 73 21.23 15.95 1.69
CA LYS A 73 22.29 16.05 2.72
C LYS A 73 22.01 17.11 3.79
N ASN A 74 21.31 18.17 3.43
CA ASN A 74 20.89 19.22 4.36
C ASN A 74 19.63 18.79 5.13
N PRO A 75 19.66 18.75 6.48
CA PRO A 75 18.57 18.24 7.30
C PRO A 75 17.29 19.06 7.20
N ARG A 76 17.36 20.37 6.89
CA ARG A 76 16.18 21.24 6.77
C ARG A 76 15.37 20.95 5.51
N ILE A 77 16.06 20.70 4.39
CA ILE A 77 15.39 20.26 3.14
C ILE A 77 14.86 18.85 3.34
N GLN A 78 15.62 18.00 4.03
CA GLN A 78 15.23 16.62 4.29
C GLN A 78 13.95 16.50 5.12
N SER A 79 13.84 17.25 6.22
CA SER A 79 12.66 17.21 7.09
C SER A 79 11.40 17.69 6.37
N GLU A 80 11.47 18.85 5.71
CA GLU A 80 10.34 19.41 4.96
C GLU A 80 9.99 18.55 3.74
N GLY A 81 11.00 17.98 3.07
CA GLY A 81 10.83 17.05 1.97
C GLY A 81 10.10 15.77 2.37
N LYS A 82 10.42 15.20 3.54
CA LYS A 82 9.71 14.04 4.09
C LYS A 82 8.24 14.38 4.41
N ILE A 83 7.97 15.57 4.95
CA ILE A 83 6.59 16.01 5.24
C ILE A 83 5.80 16.14 3.94
N LEU A 84 6.33 16.85 2.95
CA LEU A 84 5.69 17.02 1.63
C LEU A 84 5.44 15.67 0.96
N TYR A 85 6.44 14.78 0.99
CA TYR A 85 6.31 13.44 0.43
C TYR A 85 5.22 12.63 1.13
N SER A 86 5.13 12.67 2.47
CA SER A 86 4.07 11.97 3.20
C SER A 86 2.66 12.47 2.84
N LEU A 87 2.52 13.78 2.60
CA LEU A 87 1.26 14.39 2.15
C LEU A 87 0.88 13.91 0.75
N TRP A 88 1.81 13.91 -0.18
CA TRP A 88 1.57 13.44 -1.56
C TRP A 88 1.31 11.94 -1.63
N LEU A 89 1.98 11.18 -0.77
CA LEU A 89 1.76 9.76 -0.63
C LEU A 89 0.35 9.46 -0.15
N ARG A 90 -0.19 10.27 0.78
CA ARG A 90 -1.60 10.22 1.19
C ARG A 90 -2.55 10.46 0.00
N TYR A 91 -2.25 11.40 -0.89
CA TYR A 91 -3.06 11.63 -2.10
C TYR A 91 -3.04 10.44 -3.05
N LEU A 92 -1.86 9.88 -3.33
CA LEU A 92 -1.70 8.70 -4.18
C LEU A 92 -2.47 7.48 -3.63
N TYR A 93 -2.43 7.26 -2.32
CA TYR A 93 -3.10 6.13 -1.68
C TYR A 93 -4.60 6.36 -1.43
N ALA A 94 -5.06 7.60 -1.33
CA ALA A 94 -6.49 7.93 -1.28
C ALA A 94 -7.17 7.68 -2.64
N THR A 95 -6.47 7.95 -3.75
CA THR A 95 -6.97 7.68 -5.11
C THR A 95 -6.44 6.34 -5.64
N GLY A 96 -6.96 5.22 -5.11
CA GLY A 96 -6.51 3.90 -5.53
C GLY A 96 -6.70 3.66 -7.03
N ARG A 97 -5.61 3.52 -7.81
CA ARG A 97 -5.63 2.80 -9.10
C ARG A 97 -4.26 2.37 -9.67
N LYS A 98 -4.14 1.03 -9.77
CA LYS A 98 -3.35 0.15 -10.68
C LYS A 98 -2.13 0.76 -11.37
N GLN A 99 -0.93 0.28 -10.98
CA GLN A 99 0.21 0.24 -11.90
C GLN A 99 0.71 -1.18 -12.16
N SER A 100 0.70 -1.51 -13.44
CA SER A 100 1.42 -2.58 -14.11
C SER A 100 2.91 -2.51 -13.78
N SER A 101 3.44 -3.61 -13.29
CA SER A 101 4.84 -3.87 -13.00
C SER A 101 5.73 -3.76 -14.24
N ARG A 102 6.82 -2.99 -14.14
CA ARG A 102 8.10 -3.29 -14.81
C ARG A 102 9.28 -2.84 -13.92
N PRO A 103 10.30 -3.69 -13.72
CA PRO A 103 11.43 -3.39 -12.85
C PRO A 103 12.54 -2.67 -13.63
N ARG A 104 13.23 -1.71 -13.00
CA ARG A 104 14.54 -1.25 -13.49
C ARG A 104 15.46 -0.78 -12.34
N ASP A 105 16.36 -1.70 -12.02
CA ASP A 105 17.81 -1.58 -11.82
C ASP A 105 18.43 -0.55 -10.85
N ARG A 106 19.12 -1.12 -9.82
CA ARG A 106 20.34 -0.69 -9.10
C ARG A 106 20.35 0.71 -8.43
N THR A 107 20.84 0.90 -7.19
CA THR A 107 22.03 0.36 -6.52
C THR A 107 21.88 0.35 -5.00
N VAL A 108 22.38 -0.69 -4.36
CA VAL A 108 22.43 -0.88 -2.90
C VAL A 108 23.57 -0.04 -2.30
N VAL A 109 23.25 0.81 -1.32
CA VAL A 109 24.20 1.18 -0.26
C VAL A 109 23.49 1.05 1.08
N LYS A 110 23.84 -0.01 1.81
CA LYS A 110 23.52 -0.20 3.22
C LYS A 110 24.18 0.93 4.02
N ASN A 111 23.44 1.57 4.94
CA ASN A 111 24.04 1.94 6.21
C ASN A 111 23.02 2.04 7.35
N LYS A 112 23.36 1.35 8.43
CA LYS A 112 22.66 1.18 9.70
C LYS A 112 22.86 2.42 10.60
N LYS A 113 21.79 2.81 11.32
CA LYS A 113 21.71 3.18 12.76
C LYS A 113 20.98 4.50 13.05
N LYS A 114 19.94 4.33 13.88
CA LYS A 114 19.58 5.11 15.08
C LYS A 114 18.99 6.51 14.87
N LEU A 115 17.67 6.60 14.98
CA LEU A 115 16.97 7.68 15.69
C LEU A 115 15.60 7.14 16.12
N VAL A 116 15.59 6.67 17.37
CA VAL A 116 14.40 6.49 18.20
C VAL A 116 14.00 7.90 18.67
N GLU A 117 12.70 8.11 18.86
CA GLU A 117 12.01 9.35 19.27
C GLU A 117 11.70 10.36 18.15
N GLU A 118 10.53 10.16 17.52
CA GLU A 118 9.41 11.13 17.47
C GLU A 118 8.45 10.80 16.30
N LYS A 119 7.54 9.84 16.53
CA LYS A 119 6.11 9.88 16.12
C LYS A 119 5.41 8.60 16.58
N MET A 120 5.08 8.53 17.86
CA MET A 120 4.29 7.42 18.41
C MET A 120 2.82 7.64 18.04
N VAL A 121 2.43 7.21 16.84
CA VAL A 121 1.07 6.67 16.64
C VAL A 121 0.94 5.56 17.68
N SER A 122 -0.06 5.64 18.57
CA SER A 122 -0.14 4.74 19.72
C SER A 122 -0.11 3.29 19.25
N THR A 123 0.98 2.60 19.60
CA THR A 123 1.19 1.18 19.30
C THR A 123 0.19 0.30 20.03
N THR A 124 -0.47 0.86 21.04
CA THR A 124 -1.46 0.22 21.88
C THR A 124 -2.80 0.95 21.78
N THR A 125 -3.86 0.15 21.82
CA THR A 125 -5.26 0.57 21.71
C THR A 125 -5.95 0.56 23.07
N GLY A 126 -5.28 0.07 24.12
CA GLY A 126 -5.86 -0.15 25.45
C GLY A 126 -6.66 -1.45 25.57
N ASP A 127 -6.90 -2.14 24.44
CA ASP A 127 -7.57 -3.43 24.37
C ASP A 127 -6.55 -4.54 24.05
N SER A 128 -6.39 -5.48 24.99
CA SER A 128 -5.42 -6.58 24.89
C SER A 128 -5.65 -7.48 23.66
N ASN A 129 -6.88 -7.58 23.16
CA ASN A 129 -7.20 -8.38 21.98
C ASN A 129 -6.86 -7.63 20.70
N ARG A 130 -7.15 -6.33 20.64
CA ARG A 130 -6.78 -5.46 19.51
C ARG A 130 -5.26 -5.38 19.35
N ASP A 131 -4.54 -5.25 20.46
CA ASP A 131 -3.09 -5.19 20.47
C ASP A 131 -2.45 -6.50 19.98
N LYS A 132 -3.01 -7.67 20.36
CA LYS A 132 -2.60 -8.98 19.81
C LYS A 132 -2.83 -9.08 18.31
N VAL A 133 -3.96 -8.57 17.80
CA VAL A 133 -4.25 -8.56 16.36
C VAL A 133 -3.23 -7.69 15.62
N ARG A 134 -2.92 -6.49 16.13
CA ARG A 134 -1.88 -5.61 15.57
C ARG A 134 -0.51 -6.28 15.55
N GLU A 135 -0.13 -6.98 16.62
CA GLU A 135 1.14 -7.71 16.70
C GLU A 135 1.22 -8.82 15.63
N ILE A 136 0.17 -9.63 15.48
CA ILE A 136 0.13 -10.70 14.48
C ILE A 136 0.19 -10.13 13.06
N LEU A 137 -0.55 -9.04 12.79
CA LEU A 137 -0.52 -8.36 11.50
C LEU A 137 0.86 -7.79 11.21
N ASN A 138 1.49 -7.11 12.18
CA ASN A 138 2.84 -6.61 12.00
C ASN A 138 3.84 -7.74 11.73
N LYS A 139 3.80 -8.82 12.53
CA LYS A 139 4.68 -9.98 12.34
C LYS A 139 4.53 -10.60 10.96
N SER A 140 3.32 -10.54 10.39
CA SER A 140 3.06 -11.01 9.03
C SER A 140 3.64 -10.03 8.01
N LEU A 141 3.34 -8.73 8.13
CA LEU A 141 3.81 -7.67 7.23
C LEU A 141 5.34 -7.50 7.27
N SER A 142 6.00 -7.73 8.41
CA SER A 142 7.46 -7.67 8.52
C SER A 142 8.17 -8.74 7.68
N LYS A 143 7.50 -9.85 7.34
CA LYS A 143 8.06 -10.87 6.44
C LYS A 143 8.22 -10.38 5.01
N VAL A 144 7.44 -9.37 4.59
CA VAL A 144 7.51 -8.78 3.25
C VAL A 144 8.91 -8.26 2.94
N ALA A 145 9.59 -7.70 3.93
CA ALA A 145 10.96 -7.21 3.79
C ALA A 145 11.99 -8.30 3.49
N VAL A 146 11.73 -9.55 3.91
CA VAL A 146 12.61 -10.71 3.68
C VAL A 146 12.28 -11.41 2.36
N GLU A 147 10.99 -11.47 2.03
CA GLU A 147 10.48 -12.17 0.84
C GLU A 147 10.66 -11.35 -0.45
N MET A 148 10.75 -10.02 -0.34
CA MET A 148 11.01 -9.11 -1.47
C MET A 148 12.50 -8.78 -1.55
N LYS A 149 13.20 -9.32 -2.56
CA LYS A 149 14.57 -8.89 -2.92
C LYS A 149 14.62 -7.48 -3.54
N GLU A 150 13.47 -6.89 -3.83
CA GLU A 150 13.32 -5.53 -4.35
C GLU A 150 13.19 -4.55 -3.17
N GLY A 151 14.03 -3.51 -3.17
CA GLY A 151 14.16 -2.53 -2.09
C GLY A 151 12.80 -1.96 -1.66
N VAL A 152 12.31 -2.48 -0.53
CA VAL A 152 11.06 -2.06 0.10
C VAL A 152 11.22 -0.61 0.55
N VAL A 153 10.52 0.29 -0.14
CA VAL A 153 10.27 1.64 0.37
C VAL A 153 9.44 1.50 1.65
N SER A 154 9.97 2.12 2.70
CA SER A 154 9.74 1.86 4.12
C SER A 154 8.41 2.42 4.63
N CYS A 155 7.31 1.74 4.36
CA CYS A 155 6.16 1.85 5.26
C CYS A 155 6.53 1.16 6.57
N ASP A 156 6.30 1.82 7.70
CA ASP A 156 6.43 1.15 9.00
C ASP A 156 5.35 0.08 9.09
N SER A 157 5.77 -1.19 9.16
CA SER A 157 4.89 -2.35 9.28
C SER A 157 3.90 -2.16 10.43
N TRP A 158 4.32 -1.47 11.49
CA TRP A 158 3.48 -1.21 12.65
C TRP A 158 2.34 -0.22 12.34
N SER A 159 2.64 0.86 11.62
CA SER A 159 1.64 1.83 11.17
C SER A 159 0.60 1.19 10.24
N VAL A 160 1.04 0.33 9.31
CA VAL A 160 0.12 -0.37 8.41
C VAL A 160 -0.74 -1.37 9.18
N ALA A 161 -0.14 -2.14 10.09
CA ALA A 161 -0.86 -3.08 10.94
C ALA A 161 -1.93 -2.39 11.79
N ALA A 162 -1.61 -1.23 12.39
CA ALA A 162 -2.56 -0.45 13.19
C ALA A 162 -3.73 0.08 12.35
N SER A 163 -3.46 0.54 11.12
CA SER A 163 -4.51 1.01 10.20
C SER A 163 -5.41 -0.12 9.73
N VAL A 164 -4.84 -1.27 9.33
CA VAL A 164 -5.60 -2.46 8.91
C VAL A 164 -6.46 -2.98 10.07
N GLU A 165 -5.89 -3.07 11.26
CA GLU A 165 -6.62 -3.51 12.45
C GLU A 165 -7.77 -2.57 12.80
N SER A 166 -7.56 -1.25 12.70
CA SER A 166 -8.62 -0.28 12.99
C SER A 166 -9.80 -0.43 12.02
N ALA A 167 -9.53 -0.59 10.72
CA ALA A 167 -10.56 -0.87 9.73
C ALA A 167 -11.26 -2.22 9.95
N MET A 168 -10.53 -3.24 10.42
CA MET A 168 -11.12 -4.52 10.82
C MET A 168 -12.07 -4.36 12.01
N PHE A 169 -11.65 -3.63 13.04
CA PHE A 169 -12.45 -3.39 14.25
C PHE A 169 -13.70 -2.57 13.96
N GLU A 170 -13.62 -1.54 13.10
CA GLU A 170 -14.79 -0.75 12.71
C GLU A 170 -15.86 -1.58 11.97
N ARG A 171 -15.43 -2.55 11.14
CA ARG A 171 -16.34 -3.37 10.33
C ARG A 171 -16.81 -4.64 11.01
N LEU A 172 -15.92 -5.30 11.74
CA LEU A 172 -16.18 -6.58 12.39
C LEU A 172 -16.50 -6.43 13.88
N GLY A 173 -16.16 -5.32 14.52
CA GLY A 173 -16.26 -5.17 15.97
C GLY A 173 -15.17 -5.92 16.72
N SER A 174 -15.47 -6.24 17.99
CA SER A 174 -14.54 -6.90 18.91
C SER A 174 -14.09 -8.28 18.41
N PHE A 175 -12.91 -8.72 18.85
CA PHE A 175 -12.38 -10.05 18.57
C PHE A 175 -13.07 -11.14 19.43
N GLU A 176 -14.41 -11.16 19.43
CA GLU A 176 -15.21 -12.06 20.24
C GLU A 176 -16.42 -12.60 19.46
N GLY A 177 -16.95 -13.75 19.87
CA GLY A 177 -18.14 -14.34 19.23
C GLY A 177 -17.94 -14.79 17.77
N THR A 178 -18.93 -14.50 16.93
CA THR A 178 -19.05 -14.97 15.53
C THR A 178 -18.01 -14.33 14.60
N GLN A 179 -17.58 -13.11 14.91
CA GLN A 179 -16.61 -12.33 14.13
C GLN A 179 -15.21 -12.95 14.18
N LYS A 180 -14.90 -13.70 15.24
CA LYS A 180 -13.62 -14.37 15.48
C LYS A 180 -13.22 -15.32 14.33
N ALA A 181 -14.18 -15.96 13.68
CA ALA A 181 -13.90 -16.83 12.54
C ALA A 181 -13.33 -16.04 11.34
N LYS A 182 -13.89 -14.87 11.07
CA LYS A 182 -13.42 -13.98 9.99
C LYS A 182 -12.05 -13.39 10.30
N TYR A 183 -11.84 -12.91 11.54
CA TYR A 183 -10.51 -12.46 11.97
C TYR A 183 -9.46 -13.56 11.83
N ARG A 184 -9.72 -14.78 12.30
CA ARG A 184 -8.80 -15.90 12.14
C ARG A 184 -8.48 -16.20 10.69
N SER A 185 -9.49 -16.16 9.81
CA SER A 185 -9.30 -16.37 8.38
C SER A 185 -8.36 -15.31 7.78
N ILE A 186 -8.56 -14.04 8.09
CA ILE A 186 -7.73 -12.94 7.58
C ILE A 186 -6.29 -13.06 8.12
N LEU A 187 -6.13 -13.25 9.43
CA LEU A 187 -4.82 -13.39 10.06
C LEU A 187 -4.05 -14.61 9.55
N PHE A 188 -4.74 -15.73 9.32
CA PHE A 188 -4.16 -16.93 8.74
C PHE A 188 -3.66 -16.69 7.31
N ASN A 189 -4.48 -16.09 6.44
CA ASN A 189 -4.08 -15.78 5.07
C ASN A 189 -2.92 -14.77 5.00
N MET A 190 -2.92 -13.76 5.89
CA MET A 190 -1.81 -12.80 6.00
C MET A 190 -0.52 -13.46 6.47
N GLY A 191 -0.62 -14.43 7.38
CA GLY A 191 0.52 -15.16 7.94
C GLY A 191 1.11 -16.25 7.04
N ASP A 192 0.38 -16.69 5.99
CA ASP A 192 0.76 -17.80 5.10
C ASP A 192 1.98 -17.47 4.24
N SER A 193 3.11 -18.10 4.50
CA SER A 193 4.36 -17.94 3.72
C SER A 193 4.17 -18.17 2.23
N SER A 194 3.19 -18.98 1.82
CA SER A 194 2.88 -19.30 0.43
C SER A 194 2.16 -18.17 -0.30
N ASN A 195 1.78 -17.10 0.41
CA ASN A 195 1.10 -15.93 -0.16
C ASN A 195 1.82 -14.60 0.15
N PRO A 196 3.04 -14.40 -0.41
CA PRO A 196 3.75 -13.13 -0.28
C PRO A 196 3.06 -11.99 -1.03
N ASP A 197 2.22 -12.30 -2.01
CA ASP A 197 1.51 -11.32 -2.83
C ASP A 197 0.38 -10.62 -2.08
N LEU A 198 -0.42 -11.34 -1.29
CA LEU A 198 -1.42 -10.72 -0.42
C LEU A 198 -0.76 -9.77 0.58
N ARG A 199 0.31 -10.22 1.27
CA ARG A 199 1.02 -9.36 2.23
C ARG A 199 1.58 -8.11 1.58
N ARG A 200 2.20 -8.25 0.40
CA ARG A 200 2.68 -7.12 -0.40
C ARG A 200 1.54 -6.15 -0.70
N LYS A 201 0.45 -6.64 -1.28
CA LYS A 201 -0.70 -5.81 -1.65
C LYS A 201 -1.26 -5.04 -0.46
N VAL A 202 -1.33 -5.64 0.71
CA VAL A 202 -1.75 -4.94 1.94
C VAL A 202 -0.68 -3.94 2.41
N MET A 203 0.60 -4.32 2.41
CA MET A 203 1.71 -3.44 2.82
C MET A 203 1.84 -2.18 1.94
N PHE A 204 1.62 -2.33 0.63
CA PHE A 204 1.64 -1.25 -0.34
C PHE A 204 0.27 -0.56 -0.51
N GLY A 205 -0.74 -0.95 0.27
CA GLY A 205 -2.07 -0.31 0.22
C GLY A 205 -2.91 -0.61 -1.03
N GLU A 206 -2.51 -1.58 -1.86
CA GLU A 206 -3.34 -2.09 -2.97
C GLU A 206 -4.62 -2.76 -2.46
N ILE A 207 -4.56 -3.38 -1.28
CA ILE A 207 -5.72 -3.90 -0.56
C ILE A 207 -5.84 -3.13 0.75
N SER A 208 -6.90 -2.33 0.88
CA SER A 208 -7.21 -1.61 2.12
C SER A 208 -7.73 -2.57 3.21
N GLY A 209 -7.62 -2.16 4.47
CA GLY A 209 -8.19 -2.92 5.59
C GLY A 209 -9.70 -3.15 5.44
N GLU A 210 -10.43 -2.16 4.93
CA GLU A 210 -11.86 -2.31 4.63
C GLU A 210 -12.13 -3.38 3.55
N ARG A 211 -11.35 -3.35 2.46
CA ARG A 211 -11.48 -4.35 1.40
C ARG A 211 -11.15 -5.74 1.93
N LEU A 212 -10.10 -5.87 2.74
CA LEU A 212 -9.64 -7.13 3.31
C LEU A 212 -10.73 -7.84 4.13
N VAL A 213 -11.57 -7.07 4.85
CA VAL A 213 -12.72 -7.62 5.59
C VAL A 213 -13.78 -8.17 4.65
N THR A 214 -14.07 -7.47 3.55
CA THR A 214 -15.11 -7.86 2.59
C THR A 214 -14.69 -8.99 1.64
N MET A 215 -13.39 -9.25 1.47
CA MET A 215 -12.90 -10.32 0.59
C MET A 215 -13.32 -11.71 1.06
N GLU A 216 -13.60 -12.60 0.11
CA GLU A 216 -13.82 -14.01 0.39
C GLU A 216 -12.52 -14.73 0.72
N LYS A 217 -12.60 -15.86 1.43
CA LYS A 217 -11.43 -16.68 1.80
C LYS A 217 -10.70 -17.19 0.55
N GLU A 218 -11.44 -17.43 -0.53
CA GLU A 218 -10.93 -17.84 -1.83
C GLU A 218 -10.10 -16.72 -2.45
N GLU A 219 -10.61 -15.48 -2.48
CA GLU A 219 -9.91 -14.33 -3.05
C GLU A 219 -8.63 -13.94 -2.27
N MET A 220 -8.57 -14.28 -0.98
CA MET A 220 -7.38 -14.07 -0.15
C MET A 220 -6.33 -15.18 -0.30
N ALA A 221 -6.66 -16.34 -0.87
CA ALA A 221 -5.72 -17.43 -1.01
C ALA A 221 -4.63 -17.12 -2.05
N SER A 222 -3.55 -17.90 -2.09
CA SER A 222 -2.52 -17.71 -3.13
C SER A 222 -3.10 -18.00 -4.52
N HIS A 223 -2.56 -17.37 -5.58
CA HIS A 223 -3.04 -17.54 -6.97
C HIS A 223 -3.13 -19.02 -7.40
N LYS A 224 -2.20 -19.86 -6.92
CA LYS A 224 -2.22 -21.30 -7.16
C LYS A 224 -3.46 -21.97 -6.52
N ILE A 225 -3.76 -21.63 -5.27
CA ILE A 225 -4.93 -22.17 -4.57
C ILE A 225 -6.23 -21.62 -5.17
N GLN A 226 -6.27 -20.34 -5.57
CA GLN A 226 -7.40 -19.74 -6.27
C GLN A 226 -7.76 -20.52 -7.54
N LEU A 227 -6.77 -20.76 -8.40
CA LEU A 227 -6.95 -21.55 -9.63
C LEU A 227 -7.41 -22.98 -9.34
N GLN A 228 -6.88 -23.62 -8.29
CA GLN A 228 -7.30 -24.97 -7.91
C GLN A 228 -8.75 -25.00 -7.45
N VAL A 229 -9.18 -24.05 -6.61
CA VAL A 229 -10.57 -23.95 -6.16
C VAL A 229 -11.50 -23.68 -7.35
N GLN A 230 -11.10 -22.80 -8.28
CA GLN A 230 -11.89 -22.52 -9.48
C GLN A 230 -12.05 -23.77 -10.35
N ASN A 231 -10.96 -24.50 -10.63
CA ASN A 231 -11.01 -25.75 -11.40
C ASN A 231 -11.88 -26.82 -10.73
N ILE A 232 -11.87 -26.92 -9.40
CA ILE A 232 -12.74 -27.85 -8.66
C ILE A 232 -14.21 -27.45 -8.83
N LYS A 233 -14.53 -26.15 -8.70
CA LYS A 233 -15.89 -25.63 -8.88
C LYS A 233 -16.40 -25.86 -10.31
N GLU A 234 -15.58 -25.60 -11.32
CA GLU A 234 -15.92 -25.83 -12.74
C GLU A 234 -16.13 -27.31 -13.04
N LYS A 235 -15.24 -28.20 -12.55
CA LYS A 235 -15.40 -29.65 -12.70
C LYS A 235 -16.67 -30.17 -12.01
N ALA A 236 -17.03 -29.63 -10.85
CA ALA A 236 -18.27 -29.99 -10.17
C ALA A 236 -19.50 -29.54 -10.96
N ARG A 237 -19.50 -28.30 -11.50
CA ARG A 237 -20.59 -27.78 -12.33
C ARG A 237 -20.77 -28.62 -13.61
N ALA A 238 -19.68 -28.92 -14.31
CA ALA A 238 -19.75 -29.72 -15.53
C ALA A 238 -20.27 -31.15 -15.27
N ARG A 239 -19.92 -31.75 -14.13
CA ARG A 239 -20.47 -33.05 -13.72
C ARG A 239 -21.98 -33.00 -13.50
N GLU A 240 -22.49 -31.95 -12.86
CA GLU A 240 -23.93 -31.80 -12.64
C GLU A 240 -24.69 -31.48 -13.93
N GLU A 241 -24.16 -30.60 -14.79
CA GLU A 241 -24.73 -30.32 -16.12
C GLU A 241 -24.80 -31.60 -16.96
N ASN A 242 -23.74 -32.41 -16.96
CA ASN A 242 -23.74 -33.71 -17.64
C ASN A 242 -24.76 -34.69 -17.03
N ARG A 243 -24.93 -34.69 -15.70
CA ARG A 243 -25.91 -35.53 -15.00
C ARG A 243 -27.35 -35.13 -15.38
N VAL A 244 -27.65 -33.84 -15.38
CA VAL A 244 -28.97 -33.30 -15.77
C VAL A 244 -29.25 -33.57 -17.23
N LYS A 245 -28.28 -33.32 -18.12
CA LYS A 245 -28.41 -33.59 -19.56
C LYS A 245 -28.66 -35.06 -19.85
N SER A 246 -27.95 -35.97 -19.16
CA SER A 246 -28.18 -37.41 -19.24
C SER A 246 -29.60 -37.77 -18.81
N MET A 247 -30.06 -37.24 -17.68
CA MET A 247 -31.42 -37.50 -17.16
C MET A 247 -32.53 -36.99 -18.11
N MET A 248 -32.33 -35.83 -18.76
CA MET A 248 -33.26 -35.31 -19.77
C MET A 248 -33.31 -36.16 -21.05
N MET A 249 -32.17 -36.72 -21.49
CA MET A 249 -32.13 -37.63 -22.64
C MET A 249 -32.97 -38.89 -22.37
N PHE A 250 -32.78 -39.53 -21.21
CA PHE A 250 -33.52 -40.74 -20.83
C PHE A 250 -35.04 -40.51 -20.67
N GLN A 251 -35.46 -39.31 -20.24
CA GLN A 251 -36.88 -38.93 -20.18
C GLN A 251 -37.48 -38.68 -21.57
N SER A 252 -36.67 -38.22 -22.52
CA SER A 252 -37.12 -37.98 -23.90
C SER A 252 -37.33 -39.29 -24.65
N ASP A 253 -36.43 -40.27 -24.47
CA ASP A 253 -36.53 -41.59 -25.11
C ASP A 253 -37.71 -42.42 -24.59
N THR A 254 -38.13 -42.21 -23.34
CA THR A 254 -39.31 -42.88 -22.76
C THR A 254 -40.64 -42.27 -23.23
N MET A 255 -40.66 -41.00 -23.64
CA MET A 255 -41.87 -40.32 -24.13
C MET A 255 -42.17 -40.57 -25.62
N ILE A 256 -41.19 -40.99 -26.41
CA ILE A 256 -41.36 -41.28 -27.85
C ILE A 256 -41.92 -42.70 -28.09
N MET A 257 -41.91 -43.57 -27.09
CA MET A 257 -42.30 -44.99 -27.21
C MET A 257 -43.72 -45.31 -26.73
N THR A 258 -44.53 -44.30 -26.37
CA THR A 258 -45.94 -44.41 -25.94
C THR A 258 -46.87 -43.73 -26.90
#